data_AF-A0A520QT69-F1
#
_entry.id   AF-A0A520QT69-F1
#
_cell.length_a   1.000
_cell.length_b   1.000
_cell.length_c   1.000
_cell.angle_alpha   90.00
_cell.angle_beta   90.00
_cell.angle_gamma   90.00
#
_symmetry.space_group_name_H-M   'P 1'
#
loop_
_entity.id
_entity.type
_entity.pdbx_description
1 polymer ?
#
loop_
_entity_poly.entity_id
_entity_poly.type
_entity_poly.pdbx_seq_one_letter_code
_entity_poly.pdbx_strand_id
1 'polypeptide(L)'
;MLKMGDRGPRVRVLQEKLVKLGYEPVKVDGIFGQITQWAVLNVQAMFGYTIDGLVGQGTQRLLDAQLGYGWCAKNEDAMLLALKAQGLIGRDRLGATWA
;
A
#
# COMPACT_ATOMS: atom_id res chain seq x y z
N MET A 1 -9.44 3.76 -14.20
CA MET A 1 -8.26 2.89 -14.19
C MET A 1 -7.05 3.79 -14.42
N LEU A 2 -5.96 3.59 -13.70
CA LEU A 2 -4.69 4.29 -13.93
C LEU A 2 -3.59 3.28 -14.23
N LYS A 3 -2.65 3.63 -15.09
CA LYS A 3 -1.50 2.81 -15.51
C LYS A 3 -0.26 3.65 -15.78
N MET A 4 0.86 2.97 -15.95
CA MET A 4 2.13 3.59 -16.36
C MET A 4 1.94 4.51 -17.57
N GLY A 5 2.48 5.73 -17.46
CA GLY A 5 2.35 6.79 -18.47
C GLY A 5 1.16 7.73 -18.28
N ASP A 6 0.17 7.37 -17.46
CA ASP A 6 -0.97 8.25 -17.17
C ASP A 6 -0.53 9.50 -16.39
N ARG A 7 -1.26 10.60 -16.60
CA ARG A 7 -0.97 11.88 -15.95
C ARG A 7 -2.25 12.58 -15.51
N GLY A 8 -2.14 13.37 -14.44
CA GLY A 8 -3.19 14.29 -14.01
C GLY A 8 -3.62 14.13 -12.54
N PRO A 9 -4.72 14.79 -12.15
CA PRO A 9 -5.14 14.88 -10.75
C PRO A 9 -5.38 13.52 -10.09
N ARG A 10 -5.91 12.55 -10.85
CA ARG A 10 -6.15 11.19 -10.35
C ARG A 10 -4.87 10.46 -9.97
N VAL A 11 -3.77 10.73 -10.69
CA VAL A 11 -2.46 10.18 -10.38
C VAL A 11 -1.89 10.82 -9.13
N ARG A 12 -2.09 12.14 -8.93
CA ARG A 12 -1.71 12.82 -7.69
C ARG A 12 -2.39 12.20 -6.47
N VAL A 13 -3.70 12.00 -6.53
CA VAL A 13 -4.45 11.35 -5.45
C VAL A 13 -3.91 9.95 -5.14
N LEU A 14 -3.58 9.16 -6.17
CA LEU A 14 -2.92 7.86 -5.97
C LEU A 14 -1.56 8.00 -5.27
N GLN A 15 -0.72 8.90 -5.75
CA GLN A 15 0.61 9.14 -5.18
C GLN A 15 0.53 9.62 -3.73
N GLU A 16 -0.42 10.50 -3.39
CA GLU A 16 -0.68 10.94 -2.01
C GLU A 16 -1.04 9.77 -1.09
N LYS A 17 -1.90 8.84 -1.56
CA LYS A 17 -2.25 7.63 -0.81
C LYS A 17 -1.01 6.75 -0.59
N LEU A 18 -0.20 6.53 -1.63
CA LEU A 18 1.03 5.73 -1.53
C LEU A 18 2.04 6.36 -0.54
N VAL A 19 2.22 7.68 -0.57
CA VAL A 19 3.09 8.40 0.37
C VAL A 19 2.56 8.29 1.80
N LYS A 20 1.25 8.45 2.01
CA LYS A 20 0.61 8.27 3.33
C LYS A 20 0.78 6.86 3.87
N LEU A 21 0.75 5.87 2.98
CA LEU A 21 1.03 4.47 3.30
C LEU A 21 2.53 4.19 3.47
N GLY A 22 3.41 5.18 3.34
CA GLY A 22 4.84 5.04 3.59
C GLY A 22 5.68 4.55 2.40
N TYR A 23 5.11 4.48 1.20
CA TYR A 23 5.84 4.08 -0.02
C TYR A 23 6.67 5.26 -0.55
N GLU A 24 7.90 5.37 -0.07
CA GLU A 24 8.94 6.26 -0.62
C GLU A 24 9.80 5.51 -1.65
N PRO A 25 10.37 6.20 -2.66
CA PRO A 25 10.41 7.66 -2.87
C PRO A 25 9.33 8.18 -3.85
N VAL A 26 8.07 7.74 -3.73
CA VAL A 26 6.98 8.22 -4.60
C VAL A 26 6.84 9.74 -4.50
N LYS A 27 6.89 10.44 -5.64
CA LYS A 27 6.66 11.88 -5.73
C LYS A 27 5.21 12.14 -6.14
N VAL A 28 4.59 13.18 -5.57
CA VAL A 28 3.24 13.63 -5.95
C VAL A 28 3.33 14.67 -7.07
N ASP A 29 3.83 14.25 -8.23
CA ASP A 29 3.96 15.11 -9.42
C ASP A 29 2.74 15.01 -10.35
N GLY A 30 1.92 13.97 -10.19
CA GLY A 30 0.79 13.65 -11.05
C GLY A 30 1.19 12.88 -12.30
N ILE A 31 2.37 12.27 -12.33
CA ILE A 31 2.88 11.45 -13.43
C ILE A 31 3.05 10.02 -12.95
N PHE A 32 2.35 9.08 -13.58
CA PHE A 32 2.45 7.67 -13.26
C PHE A 32 3.72 7.13 -13.90
N GLY A 33 4.85 7.37 -13.22
CA GLY A 33 6.17 6.91 -13.60
C GLY A 33 6.55 5.58 -12.96
N GLN A 34 7.79 5.17 -13.19
CA GLN A 34 8.30 3.87 -12.78
C GLN A 34 8.29 3.68 -11.25
N ILE A 35 8.56 4.76 -10.50
CA ILE A 35 8.51 4.75 -9.04
C ILE A 35 7.07 4.51 -8.53
N THR A 36 6.08 5.20 -9.12
CA THR A 36 4.67 4.99 -8.79
C THR A 36 4.21 3.58 -9.15
N GLN A 37 4.65 3.06 -10.29
CA GLN A 37 4.35 1.68 -10.69
C GLN A 37 4.93 0.66 -9.73
N TRP A 38 6.19 0.82 -9.33
CA TRP A 38 6.82 -0.07 -8.37
C TRP A 38 6.08 -0.08 -7.01
N ALA A 39 5.67 1.10 -6.53
CA ALA A 39 4.88 1.20 -5.31
C ALA A 39 3.52 0.49 -5.43
N VAL A 40 2.82 0.64 -6.57
CA VAL A 40 1.55 -0.06 -6.82
C VAL A 40 1.75 -1.58 -6.86
N LEU A 41 2.79 -2.06 -7.54
CA LEU A 41 3.10 -3.49 -7.61
C LEU A 41 3.40 -4.07 -6.23
N ASN A 42 4.13 -3.33 -5.38
CA ASN A 42 4.39 -3.75 -4.01
C ASN A 42 3.13 -3.81 -3.16
N VAL A 43 2.24 -2.82 -3.24
CA VAL A 43 0.94 -2.87 -2.57
C VAL A 43 0.16 -4.10 -3.02
N GLN A 44 0.06 -4.33 -4.33
CA GLN A 44 -0.67 -5.47 -4.87
C GLN A 44 -0.07 -6.81 -4.39
N ALA A 45 1.26 -6.95 -4.42
CA ALA A 45 1.95 -8.14 -3.97
C ALA A 45 1.78 -8.40 -2.46
N MET A 46 1.90 -7.34 -1.66
CA MET A 46 1.84 -7.43 -0.20
C MET A 46 0.46 -7.85 0.31
N PHE A 47 -0.61 -7.41 -0.37
CA PHE A 47 -1.98 -7.73 0.02
C PHE A 47 -2.59 -8.88 -0.80
N GLY A 48 -1.77 -9.64 -1.55
CA GLY A 48 -2.23 -10.81 -2.31
C GLY A 48 -3.23 -10.48 -3.42
N TYR A 49 -3.19 -9.26 -3.96
CA TYR A 49 -4.03 -8.84 -5.09
C TYR A 49 -3.35 -9.17 -6.42
N THR A 50 -4.09 -9.06 -7.53
CA THR A 50 -3.51 -9.21 -8.87
C THR A 50 -2.39 -8.19 -9.09
N ILE A 51 -1.16 -8.67 -9.31
CA ILE A 51 0.05 -7.87 -9.51
C ILE A 51 0.14 -7.47 -10.99
N ASP A 52 -0.79 -6.63 -11.43
CA ASP A 52 -0.86 -6.15 -12.82
C ASP A 52 -0.27 -4.73 -12.99
N GLY A 53 0.02 -4.03 -11.89
CA GLY A 53 0.46 -2.64 -11.90
C GLY A 53 -0.62 -1.66 -12.34
N LEU A 54 -1.88 -2.11 -12.43
CA LEU A 54 -3.03 -1.33 -12.86
C LEU A 54 -3.84 -0.90 -11.64
N VAL A 55 -4.10 0.40 -11.54
CA VAL A 55 -4.92 0.94 -10.44
C VAL A 55 -6.37 1.02 -10.90
N GLY A 56 -7.05 -0.11 -10.75
CA GLY A 56 -8.50 -0.23 -10.91
C GLY A 56 -9.27 0.20 -9.66
N GLN A 57 -10.60 0.03 -9.68
CA GLN A 57 -11.44 0.29 -8.52
C GLN A 57 -11.09 -0.63 -7.33
N GLY A 58 -10.70 -1.87 -7.61
CA GLY A 58 -10.25 -2.83 -6.60
C GLY A 58 -9.01 -2.34 -5.85
N THR A 59 -7.96 -1.94 -6.58
CA THR A 59 -6.73 -1.40 -6.01
C THR A 59 -6.97 -0.08 -5.24
N GLN A 60 -7.88 0.77 -5.72
CA GLN A 60 -8.25 1.98 -4.98
C GLN A 60 -8.93 1.66 -3.65
N ARG A 61 -9.89 0.73 -3.63
CA ARG A 61 -10.54 0.27 -2.40
C ARG A 61 -9.53 -0.36 -1.43
N LEU A 62 -8.58 -1.12 -1.95
CA LEU A 62 -7.50 -1.69 -1.15
C LEU A 62 -6.69 -0.58 -0.46
N LEU A 63 -6.22 0.42 -1.21
CA LEU A 63 -5.49 1.57 -0.65
C LEU A 63 -6.31 2.33 0.39
N ASP A 64 -7.59 2.57 0.12
CA ASP A 64 -8.49 3.28 1.04
C ASP A 64 -8.76 2.50 2.32
N ALA A 65 -8.92 1.17 2.22
CA ALA A 65 -9.03 0.30 3.38
C ALA A 65 -7.77 0.38 4.25
N GLN A 66 -6.58 0.31 3.65
CA GLN A 66 -5.31 0.38 4.40
C GLN A 66 -5.13 1.73 5.12
N LEU A 67 -5.51 2.83 4.47
CA LEU A 67 -5.52 4.14 5.11
C LEU A 67 -6.53 4.21 6.27
N GLY A 68 -7.69 3.56 6.14
CA GLY A 68 -8.68 3.44 7.21
C GLY A 68 -8.19 2.63 8.41
N TYR A 69 -7.35 1.61 8.19
CA TYR A 69 -6.73 0.81 9.25
C TYR A 69 -5.49 1.47 9.88
N GLY A 70 -5.06 2.65 9.40
CA GLY A 70 -3.86 3.33 9.91
C GLY A 70 -2.54 2.63 9.54
N TRP A 71 -2.53 1.86 8.45
CA TRP A 71 -1.39 1.08 8.00
C TRP A 71 -0.27 1.98 7.42
N CYS A 72 0.99 1.71 7.77
CA CYS A 72 2.16 2.40 7.23
C CYS A 72 3.30 1.40 6.96
N ALA A 73 3.79 1.35 5.72
CA ALA A 73 4.85 0.47 5.24
C ALA A 73 6.20 0.65 5.97
N LYS A 74 6.40 1.78 6.67
CA LYS A 74 7.63 2.07 7.42
C LYS A 74 7.69 1.39 8.79
N ASN A 75 6.57 0.85 9.29
CA ASN A 75 6.57 0.00 10.49
C ASN A 75 6.55 -1.47 10.04
N GLU A 76 7.58 -2.23 10.40
CA GLU A 76 7.72 -3.67 10.08
C GLU A 76 6.50 -4.51 10.56
N ASP A 77 5.69 -3.98 11.48
CA ASP A 77 4.51 -4.65 12.06
C ASP A 77 3.21 -4.50 11.25
N ALA A 78 3.23 -3.83 10.10
CA ALA A 78 2.00 -3.44 9.42
C ALA A 78 1.21 -4.65 8.86
N MET A 79 1.90 -5.72 8.43
CA MET A 79 1.27 -7.01 8.08
C MET A 79 0.63 -7.67 9.32
N LEU A 80 1.34 -7.66 10.46
CA LEU A 80 0.87 -8.25 11.71
C LEU A 80 -0.36 -7.51 12.25
N LEU A 81 -0.40 -6.18 12.14
CA LEU A 81 -1.54 -5.38 12.56
C LEU A 81 -2.75 -5.58 11.64
N ALA A 82 -2.54 -5.67 10.33
CA ALA A 82 -3.60 -5.97 9.37
C ALA A 82 -4.22 -7.37 9.59
N LEU A 83 -3.38 -8.38 9.85
CA LEU A 83 -3.85 -9.73 10.21
C LEU A 83 -4.60 -9.75 11.55
N LYS A 84 -4.16 -8.95 12.55
CA LYS A 84 -4.88 -8.76 13.82
C LYS A 84 -6.25 -8.11 13.63
N ALA A 85 -6.35 -7.06 12.79
CA ALA A 85 -7.61 -6.36 12.51
C ALA A 85 -8.63 -7.25 11.77
N GLN A 86 -8.14 -8.20 10.96
CA GLN A 86 -8.96 -9.20 10.28
C GLN A 86 -9.31 -10.42 11.17
N GLY A 87 -8.84 -10.46 12.42
CA GLY A 87 -9.07 -11.59 13.34
C GLY A 87 -8.37 -12.89 12.95
N LEU A 88 -7.40 -12.84 12.03
CA LEU A 88 -6.73 -14.00 11.46
C LEU A 88 -5.57 -14.52 12.34
N ILE A 89 -5.10 -13.75 13.31
CA ILE A 89 -4.08 -14.17 14.27
C ILE A 89 -4.52 -13.90 15.71
N GLY A 90 -4.58 -14.99 16.49
CA GLY A 90 -4.97 -15.01 17.89
C GLY A 90 -3.84 -14.58 18.83
N ARG A 91 -4.25 -13.95 19.93
CA ARG A 91 -3.45 -13.46 21.05
C ARG A 91 -2.61 -14.59 21.68
N ASP A 92 -1.35 -14.79 21.27
CA ASP A 92 -0.27 -15.26 22.17
C ASP A 92 1.14 -15.16 21.55
N ARG A 93 2.09 -14.67 22.37
CA ARG A 93 3.57 -14.66 22.26
C ARG A 93 4.26 -13.82 21.17
N LEU A 94 4.48 -12.55 21.50
CA LEU A 94 5.78 -11.90 21.22
C LEU A 94 6.54 -11.76 22.55
N GLY A 95 6.99 -12.90 23.06
CA GLY A 95 8.03 -13.00 24.06
C GLY A 95 9.20 -13.74 23.44
N ALA A 96 10.01 -13.05 22.66
CA ALA A 96 11.32 -13.53 22.23
C ALA A 96 12.26 -12.32 22.18
N THR A 97 13.19 -12.34 23.12
CA THR A 97 14.25 -11.37 23.40
C THR A 97 15.17 -11.16 22.20
N TRP A 98 15.57 -9.92 21.95
CA TRP A 98 16.74 -9.61 21.11
C TRP A 98 17.94 -9.54 22.06
N ALA A 99 18.85 -10.51 21.94
CA ALA A 99 20.20 -10.46 22.45
C ALA A 99 21.16 -10.45 21.26
#